data_AF-E1QFV5-F1
#
_entry.id   AF-E1QFV5-F1
#
_cell.length_a   1.000
_cell.length_b   1.000
_cell.length_c   1.000
_cell.angle_alpha   90.00
_cell.angle_beta   90.00
_cell.angle_gamma   90.00
#
_symmetry.space_group_name_H-M   'P 1'
#
loop_
_entity.id
_entity.type
_entity.pdbx_description
1 polymer ?
#
loop_
_entity_poly.entity_id
_entity_poly.type
_entity_poly.pdbx_seq_one_letter_code
_entity_poly.pdbx_strand_id
1 'polypeptide(L)'
;MSTSYRVHLSVPPNIARHLRQEIAARFPGARIDGPPLHAEMHAFARGLAREEPPALAISPYPQLAASVLAAASGTFVPLARDVAPLAPELDALGLTPPAPELTLISVSPVALIANNRHLPELSDWADLCRPDLPAPLGCPPSDTPLPYLLEIFFSDRFGRAARPLLDTLDTQSNPLDINKRVDSGELAAGVILPALGRTFRLGGGRLVWPRSGALAIPMLACLSAQAPDEAHDIVAYLLSEQCQAFLSISGGLAPSRAGVPAFAELAACEWALIWPGWQTLLEVARIMDAAQGSTIDQREKGK
;
A
#
# COMPACT_ATOMS: atom_id res chain seq x y z
N MET A 1 -20.54 31.09 0.02
CA MET A 1 -20.35 30.10 1.11
C MET A 1 -19.70 28.90 0.48
N SER A 2 -18.53 28.46 0.96
CA SER A 2 -17.90 27.23 0.43
C SER A 2 -18.73 26.04 0.87
N THR A 3 -19.28 25.29 -0.08
CA THR A 3 -20.00 24.04 0.21
C THR A 3 -18.99 23.03 0.73
N SER A 4 -19.28 22.38 1.85
CA SER A 4 -18.36 21.42 2.44
C SER A 4 -18.52 20.04 1.79
N TYR A 5 -17.41 19.40 1.41
CA TYR A 5 -17.39 18.10 0.73
C TYR A 5 -16.52 17.08 1.49
N ARG A 6 -16.77 15.78 1.29
CA ARG A 6 -16.03 14.70 1.97
C ARG A 6 -14.80 14.27 1.17
N VAL A 7 -13.69 14.09 1.87
CA VAL A 7 -12.45 13.50 1.34
C VAL A 7 -12.08 12.32 2.23
N HIS A 8 -12.01 11.13 1.64
CA HIS A 8 -11.59 9.92 2.33
C HIS A 8 -10.11 9.65 2.10
N LEU A 9 -9.32 9.71 3.18
CA LEU A 9 -7.87 9.58 3.13
C LEU A 9 -7.38 8.35 3.93
N SER A 10 -7.23 7.23 3.23
CA SER A 10 -6.59 6.01 3.74
C SER A 10 -5.12 5.96 3.27
N VAL A 11 -4.21 6.41 4.13
CA VAL A 11 -2.77 6.51 3.83
C VAL A 11 -1.93 5.99 5.01
N PRO A 12 -0.66 5.61 4.81
CA PRO A 12 0.21 5.13 5.87
C PRO A 12 0.26 6.07 7.11
N PRO A 13 0.22 5.54 8.34
CA PRO A 13 0.15 6.35 9.56
C PRO A 13 1.27 7.38 9.72
N ASN A 14 2.47 7.08 9.21
CA ASN A 14 3.64 7.97 9.27
C ASN A 14 3.45 9.26 8.47
N ILE A 15 2.58 9.28 7.45
CA ILE A 15 2.29 10.47 6.63
C ILE A 15 0.90 11.03 6.85
N ALA A 16 -0.04 10.24 7.40
CA ALA A 16 -1.45 10.59 7.51
C ALA A 16 -1.67 11.93 8.24
N ARG A 17 -1.01 12.13 9.39
CA ARG A 17 -1.19 13.37 10.17
C ARG A 17 -0.78 14.61 9.39
N HIS A 18 0.37 14.58 8.73
CA HIS A 18 0.88 15.73 7.98
C HIS A 18 -0.01 16.04 6.77
N LEU A 19 -0.39 15.02 5.98
CA LEU A 19 -1.28 15.21 4.83
C LEU A 19 -2.64 15.78 5.26
N ARG A 20 -3.23 15.29 6.35
CA ARG A 20 -4.49 15.84 6.88
C ARG A 20 -4.36 17.31 7.26
N GLN A 21 -3.26 17.70 7.90
CA GLN A 21 -3.01 19.08 8.29
C GLN A 21 -2.81 20.00 7.07
N GLU A 22 -1.99 19.59 6.10
CA GLU A 22 -1.75 20.36 4.88
C GLU A 22 -3.03 20.52 4.04
N ILE A 23 -3.80 19.44 3.86
CA ILE A 23 -5.06 19.50 3.10
C ILE A 23 -6.07 20.39 3.84
N ALA A 24 -6.23 20.24 5.15
CA ALA A 24 -7.17 21.08 5.90
C ALA A 24 -6.80 22.57 5.87
N ALA A 25 -5.49 22.88 5.88
CA ALA A 25 -5.01 24.26 5.80
C ALA A 25 -5.22 24.88 4.41
N ARG A 26 -4.99 24.10 3.34
CA ARG A 26 -5.08 24.58 1.94
C ARG A 26 -6.52 24.55 1.40
N PHE A 27 -7.33 23.61 1.86
CA PHE A 27 -8.66 23.31 1.34
C PHE A 27 -9.68 23.28 2.49
N PRO A 28 -10.03 24.43 3.09
CA PRO A 28 -10.86 24.50 4.29
C PRO A 28 -12.30 23.96 4.11
N GLY A 29 -12.77 23.81 2.86
CA GLY A 29 -14.04 23.16 2.55
C GLY A 29 -14.02 21.63 2.69
N ALA A 30 -12.84 21.01 2.68
CA ALA A 30 -12.66 19.56 2.74
C ALA A 30 -12.88 19.02 4.16
N ARG A 31 -13.87 18.16 4.32
CA ARG A 31 -14.04 17.31 5.51
C ARG A 31 -13.25 16.03 5.29
N ILE A 32 -12.06 15.98 5.85
CA ILE A 32 -11.18 14.82 5.73
C ILE A 32 -11.61 13.77 6.75
N ASP A 33 -12.09 12.63 6.26
CA ASP A 33 -12.25 11.40 7.02
C ASP A 33 -11.15 10.39 6.62
N GLY A 34 -11.06 9.30 7.37
CA GLY A 34 -10.07 8.27 7.10
C GLY A 34 -9.99 7.32 8.28
N PRO A 35 -10.45 6.07 8.11
CA PRO A 35 -10.60 5.14 9.20
C PRO A 35 -9.24 4.84 9.86
N PRO A 36 -9.17 4.76 11.19
CA PRO A 36 -7.95 4.38 11.89
C PRO A 36 -7.59 2.90 11.70
N LEU A 37 -8.55 2.04 11.33
CA LEU A 37 -8.37 0.60 11.28
C LEU A 37 -8.32 0.06 9.85
N HIS A 38 -7.44 -0.93 9.62
CA HIS A 38 -7.30 -1.62 8.33
C HIS A 38 -8.62 -2.26 7.86
N ALA A 39 -9.36 -2.92 8.75
CA ALA A 39 -10.68 -3.46 8.45
C ALA A 39 -11.68 -2.40 7.95
N GLU A 40 -11.64 -1.19 8.48
CA GLU A 40 -12.52 -0.10 8.04
C GLU A 40 -12.06 0.51 6.71
N MET A 41 -10.74 0.62 6.47
CA MET A 41 -10.18 1.00 5.16
C MET A 41 -10.61 0.01 4.07
N HIS A 42 -10.53 -1.29 4.37
CA HIS A 42 -11.00 -2.37 3.50
C HIS A 42 -12.49 -2.25 3.21
N ALA A 43 -13.32 -2.14 4.26
CA ALA A 43 -14.77 -2.05 4.14
C ALA A 43 -15.19 -0.85 3.28
N PHE A 44 -14.56 0.31 3.49
CA PHE A 44 -14.79 1.50 2.66
C PHE A 44 -14.42 1.25 1.20
N ALA A 45 -13.19 0.77 0.93
CA ALA A 45 -12.72 0.56 -0.44
C ALA A 45 -13.60 -0.44 -1.22
N ARG A 46 -14.11 -1.47 -0.53
CA ARG A 46 -15.07 -2.45 -1.06
C ARG A 46 -16.47 -1.86 -1.32
N GLY A 47 -16.91 -0.96 -0.45
CA GLY A 47 -18.24 -0.34 -0.50
C GLY A 47 -18.34 0.86 -1.46
N LEU A 48 -17.21 1.40 -1.91
CA LEU A 48 -17.13 2.69 -2.60
C LEU A 48 -18.11 2.86 -3.78
N ALA A 49 -18.33 1.83 -4.60
CA ALA A 49 -19.23 1.90 -5.75
C ALA A 49 -20.71 1.61 -5.42
N ARG A 50 -21.02 1.18 -4.19
CA ARG A 50 -22.39 0.80 -3.75
C ARG A 50 -23.08 1.91 -2.97
N GLU A 51 -22.32 2.85 -2.44
CA GLU A 51 -22.80 4.00 -1.69
C GLU A 51 -22.55 5.29 -2.48
N GLU A 52 -23.05 6.42 -1.99
CA GLU A 52 -22.66 7.73 -2.55
C GLU A 52 -21.16 7.96 -2.27
N PRO A 53 -20.30 8.00 -3.31
CA PRO A 53 -18.87 8.12 -3.09
C PRO A 53 -18.52 9.51 -2.54
N PRO A 54 -17.49 9.65 -1.69
CA PRO A 54 -16.99 10.96 -1.32
C PRO A 54 -16.48 11.70 -2.57
N ALA A 55 -16.29 13.01 -2.46
CA ALA A 55 -15.75 13.80 -3.57
C ALA A 55 -14.37 13.27 -4.03
N LEU A 56 -13.55 12.82 -3.07
CA LEU A 56 -12.25 12.21 -3.31
C LEU A 56 -12.07 11.02 -2.36
N ALA A 57 -11.61 9.90 -2.90
CA ALA A 57 -11.15 8.76 -2.12
C ALA A 57 -9.70 8.42 -2.48
N ILE A 58 -8.86 8.16 -1.47
CA ILE A 58 -7.47 7.73 -1.62
C ILE A 58 -7.27 6.47 -0.78
N SER A 59 -6.70 5.43 -1.37
CA SER A 59 -6.43 4.17 -0.67
C SER A 59 -5.35 3.33 -1.35
N PRO A 60 -4.51 2.60 -0.58
CA PRO A 60 -3.64 1.55 -1.11
C PRO A 60 -4.37 0.20 -1.28
N TYR A 61 -5.65 0.11 -0.90
CA TYR A 61 -6.40 -1.14 -0.99
C TYR A 61 -6.79 -1.44 -2.44
N PRO A 62 -6.49 -2.65 -2.95
CA PRO A 62 -6.90 -3.11 -4.28
C PRO A 62 -8.38 -2.94 -4.60
N GLN A 63 -9.23 -3.05 -3.58
CA GLN A 63 -10.68 -2.88 -3.69
C GLN A 63 -11.07 -1.50 -4.23
N LEU A 64 -10.25 -0.46 -4.05
CA LEU A 64 -10.51 0.84 -4.65
C LEU A 64 -10.54 0.74 -6.19
N ALA A 65 -9.51 0.12 -6.78
CA ALA A 65 -9.44 -0.09 -8.22
C ALA A 65 -10.58 -0.99 -8.71
N ALA A 66 -10.84 -2.09 -8.00
CA ALA A 66 -11.95 -2.99 -8.33
C ALA A 66 -13.31 -2.28 -8.30
N SER A 67 -13.57 -1.45 -7.28
CA SER A 67 -14.79 -0.66 -7.16
C SER A 67 -14.95 0.34 -8.29
N VAL A 68 -13.89 1.08 -8.67
CA VAL A 68 -13.95 2.04 -9.78
C VAL A 68 -14.23 1.34 -11.10
N LEU A 69 -13.55 0.21 -11.37
CA LEU A 69 -13.75 -0.56 -12.60
C LEU A 69 -15.13 -1.22 -12.71
N ALA A 70 -15.77 -1.53 -11.58
CA ALA A 70 -17.10 -2.14 -11.54
C ALA A 70 -18.25 -1.13 -11.47
N ALA A 71 -17.96 0.16 -11.28
CA ALA A 71 -18.98 1.18 -11.11
C ALA A 71 -19.72 1.50 -12.42
N ALA A 72 -20.92 2.07 -12.30
CA ALA A 72 -21.65 2.56 -13.44
C ALA A 72 -20.89 3.72 -14.12
N SER A 73 -21.05 3.85 -15.44
CA SER A 73 -20.48 4.96 -16.20
C SER A 73 -20.93 6.29 -15.61
N GLY A 74 -19.98 7.21 -15.38
CA GLY A 74 -20.25 8.51 -14.80
C GLY A 74 -20.40 8.52 -13.28
N THR A 75 -20.08 7.43 -12.56
CA THR A 75 -19.91 7.47 -11.09
C THR A 75 -18.62 8.17 -10.69
N PHE A 76 -17.53 7.92 -11.42
CA PHE A 76 -16.23 8.54 -11.22
C PHE A 76 -15.80 9.32 -12.46
N VAL A 77 -14.88 10.27 -12.30
CA VAL A 77 -14.36 11.09 -13.38
C VAL A 77 -12.83 11.13 -13.37
N PRO A 78 -12.19 11.29 -14.54
CA PRO A 78 -10.76 11.56 -14.62
C PRO A 78 -10.35 12.86 -13.94
N LEU A 79 -9.08 12.97 -13.59
CA LEU A 79 -8.51 14.22 -13.09
C LEU A 79 -8.57 15.32 -14.19
N ALA A 80 -9.32 16.39 -13.93
CA ALA A 80 -9.45 17.54 -14.81
C ALA A 80 -8.30 18.58 -14.70
N ARG A 81 -7.14 18.18 -14.20
CA ARG A 81 -5.97 19.05 -14.01
C ARG A 81 -4.79 18.52 -14.79
N ASP A 82 -4.06 19.42 -15.43
CA ASP A 82 -2.78 19.08 -16.03
C ASP A 82 -1.77 18.81 -14.91
N VAL A 83 -1.18 17.63 -14.92
CA VAL A 83 -0.21 17.17 -13.93
C VAL A 83 1.00 16.63 -14.66
N ALA A 84 2.15 16.72 -14.01
CA ALA A 84 3.37 16.16 -14.57
C ALA A 84 3.19 14.66 -14.83
N PRO A 85 3.89 14.12 -15.84
CA PRO A 85 3.79 12.71 -16.18
C PRO A 85 4.24 11.81 -15.02
N LEU A 86 3.83 10.55 -15.10
CA LEU A 86 4.30 9.48 -14.23
C LEU A 86 5.83 9.40 -14.30
N ALA A 87 6.47 9.12 -13.16
CA ALA A 87 7.89 8.84 -13.08
C ALA A 87 8.26 7.73 -14.09
N PRO A 88 9.27 7.93 -14.97
CA PRO A 88 9.60 6.99 -16.03
C PRO A 88 9.83 5.57 -15.54
N GLU A 89 10.41 5.40 -14.35
CA GLU A 89 10.66 4.11 -13.71
C GLU A 89 9.36 3.37 -13.39
N LEU A 90 8.33 4.08 -12.93
CA LEU A 90 7.02 3.50 -12.65
C LEU A 90 6.22 3.25 -13.93
N ASP A 91 6.30 4.15 -14.91
CA ASP A 91 5.66 3.96 -16.21
C ASP A 91 6.23 2.74 -16.94
N ALA A 92 7.56 2.58 -16.95
CA ALA A 92 8.24 1.43 -17.52
C ALA A 92 7.87 0.10 -16.82
N LEU A 93 7.52 0.14 -15.54
CA LEU A 93 7.01 -1.03 -14.81
C LEU A 93 5.55 -1.37 -15.18
N GLY A 94 4.83 -0.50 -15.89
CA GLY A 94 3.41 -0.69 -16.21
C GLY A 94 2.47 -0.34 -15.06
N LEU A 95 2.86 0.63 -14.22
CA LEU A 95 2.03 1.16 -13.11
C LEU A 95 1.05 2.26 -13.55
N THR A 96 0.95 2.53 -14.85
CA THR A 96 -0.12 3.37 -15.39
C THR A 96 -1.48 2.75 -15.05
N PRO A 97 -2.38 3.48 -14.36
CA PRO A 97 -3.68 2.94 -13.94
C PRO A 97 -4.52 2.37 -15.09
N PRO A 98 -5.34 1.34 -14.85
CA PRO A 98 -6.09 0.63 -15.90
C PRO A 98 -7.32 1.41 -16.39
N ALA A 99 -7.66 2.53 -15.75
CA ALA A 99 -8.78 3.39 -16.09
C ALA A 99 -8.40 4.86 -15.82
N PRO A 100 -8.87 5.82 -16.64
CA PRO A 100 -8.55 7.23 -16.48
C PRO A 100 -9.14 7.86 -15.21
N GLU A 101 -10.16 7.25 -14.61
CA GLU A 101 -10.76 7.64 -13.33
C GLU A 101 -9.86 7.31 -12.12
N LEU A 102 -8.82 6.50 -12.32
CA LEU A 102 -7.83 6.16 -11.31
C LEU A 102 -6.56 6.97 -11.52
N THR A 103 -6.06 7.55 -10.43
CA THR A 103 -4.81 8.30 -10.40
C THR A 103 -3.81 7.67 -9.44
N LEU A 104 -2.59 7.39 -9.90
CA LEU A 104 -1.52 6.89 -9.04
C LEU A 104 -0.87 8.03 -8.25
N ILE A 105 -1.09 8.05 -6.93
CA ILE A 105 -0.55 9.09 -6.04
C ILE A 105 0.89 8.79 -5.63
N SER A 106 1.20 7.53 -5.31
CA SER A 106 2.55 7.07 -5.00
C SER A 106 2.56 5.54 -4.99
N VAL A 107 3.74 4.94 -4.84
CA VAL A 107 3.87 3.50 -4.62
C VAL A 107 4.47 3.26 -3.24
N SER A 108 3.87 2.34 -2.49
CA SER A 108 4.40 1.85 -1.21
C SER A 108 5.30 0.65 -1.50
N PRO A 109 6.64 0.82 -1.48
CA PRO A 109 7.54 -0.31 -1.61
C PRO A 109 7.48 -1.14 -0.34
N VAL A 110 7.38 -2.44 -0.50
CA VAL A 110 7.36 -3.41 0.58
C VAL A 110 8.64 -4.24 0.51
N ALA A 111 9.48 -4.08 1.52
CA ALA A 111 10.80 -4.68 1.61
C ALA A 111 10.88 -5.69 2.76
N LEU A 112 12.02 -6.34 2.87
CA LEU A 112 12.31 -7.30 3.94
C LEU A 112 12.99 -6.61 5.11
N ILE A 113 12.75 -7.10 6.31
CA ILE A 113 13.62 -6.92 7.46
C ILE A 113 14.07 -8.28 7.97
N ALA A 114 15.28 -8.36 8.51
CA ALA A 114 15.86 -9.61 8.96
C ALA A 114 16.53 -9.45 10.33
N ASN A 115 16.42 -10.49 11.17
CA ASN A 115 17.23 -10.58 12.36
C ASN A 115 18.67 -10.97 11.97
N ASN A 116 19.65 -10.22 12.48
CA ASN A 116 21.06 -10.35 12.13
C ASN A 116 21.68 -11.69 12.57
N ARG A 117 21.11 -12.35 13.59
CA ARG A 117 21.59 -13.66 14.07
C ARG A 117 20.95 -14.80 13.30
N HIS A 118 19.65 -14.72 13.04
CA HIS A 118 18.91 -15.79 12.39
C HIS A 118 19.18 -15.86 10.89
N LEU A 119 19.28 -14.70 10.23
CA LEU A 119 19.40 -14.60 8.78
C LEU A 119 20.45 -13.53 8.39
N PRO A 120 21.75 -13.75 8.67
CA PRO A 120 22.80 -12.79 8.33
C PRO A 120 22.97 -12.57 6.83
N GLU A 121 22.72 -13.60 6.02
CA GLU A 121 22.94 -13.59 4.57
C GLU A 121 21.65 -13.31 3.75
N LEU A 122 20.53 -12.94 4.41
CA LEU A 122 19.30 -12.62 3.67
C LEU A 122 19.54 -11.44 2.72
N SER A 123 19.29 -11.68 1.43
CA SER A 123 19.53 -10.73 0.35
C SER A 123 18.37 -10.63 -0.64
N ASP A 124 17.52 -11.65 -0.72
CA ASP A 124 16.44 -11.72 -1.71
C ASP A 124 15.24 -12.52 -1.21
N TRP A 125 14.10 -12.44 -1.93
CA TRP A 125 12.89 -13.19 -1.59
C TRP A 125 13.10 -14.71 -1.62
N ALA A 126 13.95 -15.19 -2.55
CA ALA A 126 14.23 -16.61 -2.72
C ALA A 126 14.88 -17.25 -1.48
N ASP A 127 15.65 -16.46 -0.72
CA ASP A 127 16.35 -16.92 0.48
C ASP A 127 15.37 -17.33 1.60
N LEU A 128 14.14 -16.84 1.56
CA LEU A 128 13.07 -17.18 2.51
C LEU A 128 12.41 -18.54 2.21
N CYS A 129 12.58 -19.09 1.00
CA CYS A 129 12.00 -20.38 0.62
C CYS A 129 12.88 -21.59 1.01
N ARG A 130 13.86 -21.39 1.89
CA ARG A 130 14.72 -22.45 2.38
C ARG A 130 13.97 -23.34 3.40
N PRO A 131 14.21 -24.66 3.40
CA PRO A 131 13.47 -25.60 4.25
C PRO A 131 13.80 -25.47 5.75
N ASP A 132 14.90 -24.82 6.08
CA ASP A 132 15.46 -24.66 7.43
C ASP A 132 15.30 -23.23 7.99
N LEU A 133 14.24 -22.52 7.60
CA LEU A 133 13.97 -21.19 8.13
C LEU A 133 13.75 -21.27 9.66
N PRO A 134 14.56 -20.55 10.47
CA PRO A 134 14.63 -20.80 11.91
C PRO A 134 13.41 -20.31 12.71
N ALA A 135 12.61 -19.40 12.14
CA ALA A 135 11.39 -18.88 12.75
C ALA A 135 10.42 -18.35 11.66
N PRO A 136 9.13 -18.14 12.00
CA PRO A 136 8.14 -17.52 11.13
C PRO A 136 8.59 -16.22 10.46
N LEU A 137 8.03 -15.95 9.28
CA LEU A 137 8.10 -14.65 8.62
C LEU A 137 6.94 -13.77 9.13
N GLY A 138 7.26 -12.60 9.68
CA GLY A 138 6.25 -11.61 10.05
C GLY A 138 5.62 -10.97 8.82
N CYS A 139 4.29 -10.99 8.75
CA CYS A 139 3.51 -10.35 7.70
C CYS A 139 2.41 -9.50 8.34
N PRO A 140 2.07 -8.32 7.80
CA PRO A 140 0.94 -7.55 8.29
C PRO A 140 -0.37 -8.36 8.28
N PRO A 141 -1.38 -7.95 9.07
CA PRO A 141 -2.53 -8.83 9.33
C PRO A 141 -3.40 -9.12 8.11
N SER A 142 -4.27 -10.14 8.22
CA SER A 142 -5.14 -10.64 7.14
C SER A 142 -6.27 -9.68 6.74
N ASP A 143 -6.45 -8.57 7.45
CA ASP A 143 -7.28 -7.42 7.06
C ASP A 143 -6.51 -6.37 6.23
N THR A 144 -5.27 -6.68 5.85
CA THR A 144 -4.46 -5.95 4.88
C THR A 144 -4.31 -6.74 3.58
N PRO A 145 -3.99 -6.09 2.44
CA PRO A 145 -3.78 -6.79 1.18
C PRO A 145 -2.52 -7.67 1.13
N LEU A 146 -1.55 -7.42 2.03
CA LEU A 146 -0.20 -7.94 1.89
C LEU A 146 -0.07 -9.46 2.06
N PRO A 147 -0.74 -10.14 3.02
CA PRO A 147 -0.73 -11.60 3.10
C PRO A 147 -1.12 -12.28 1.78
N TYR A 148 -2.20 -11.82 1.16
CA TYR A 148 -2.72 -12.38 -0.08
C TYR A 148 -1.78 -12.09 -1.26
N LEU A 149 -1.20 -10.88 -1.29
CA LEU A 149 -0.21 -10.54 -2.31
C LEU A 149 1.05 -11.40 -2.18
N LEU A 150 1.53 -11.64 -0.96
CA LEU A 150 2.68 -12.52 -0.72
C LEU A 150 2.36 -13.97 -1.11
N GLU A 151 1.17 -14.47 -0.78
CA GLU A 151 0.74 -15.82 -1.17
C GLU A 151 0.81 -16.01 -2.68
N ILE A 152 0.24 -15.09 -3.46
CA ILE A 152 0.30 -15.14 -4.93
C ILE A 152 1.74 -15.00 -5.42
N PHE A 153 2.46 -13.97 -4.95
CA PHE A 153 3.84 -13.71 -5.37
C PHE A 153 4.77 -14.90 -5.16
N PHE A 154 4.73 -15.49 -3.96
CA PHE A 154 5.59 -16.63 -3.63
C PHE A 154 5.16 -17.90 -4.36
N SER A 155 3.85 -18.13 -4.50
CA SER A 155 3.31 -19.28 -5.24
C SER A 155 3.70 -19.23 -6.71
N ASP A 156 3.56 -18.07 -7.36
CA ASP A 156 3.87 -17.89 -8.77
C ASP A 156 5.37 -17.98 -9.04
N ARG A 157 6.19 -17.38 -8.17
CA ARG A 157 7.64 -17.26 -8.39
C ARG A 157 8.44 -18.48 -7.95
N PHE A 158 8.02 -19.16 -6.89
CA PHE A 158 8.79 -20.25 -6.27
C PHE A 158 8.01 -21.57 -6.15
N GLY A 159 6.72 -21.57 -6.50
CA GLY A 159 5.91 -22.79 -6.59
C GLY A 159 5.92 -23.59 -5.30
N ARG A 160 6.28 -24.88 -5.40
CA ARG A 160 6.27 -25.78 -4.23
C ARG A 160 7.27 -25.38 -3.15
N ALA A 161 8.38 -24.71 -3.51
CA ALA A 161 9.40 -24.30 -2.55
C ALA A 161 8.89 -23.25 -1.55
N ALA A 162 7.85 -22.49 -1.92
CA ALA A 162 7.26 -21.49 -1.05
C ALA A 162 6.32 -22.05 0.02
N ARG A 163 5.77 -23.26 -0.12
CA ARG A 163 4.74 -23.78 0.81
C ARG A 163 5.15 -23.69 2.29
N PRO A 164 6.35 -24.18 2.70
CA PRO A 164 6.74 -24.12 4.10
C PRO A 164 6.76 -22.71 4.68
N LEU A 165 7.15 -21.72 3.86
CA LEU A 165 7.12 -20.31 4.26
C LEU A 165 5.69 -19.80 4.41
N LEU A 166 4.83 -20.08 3.42
CA LEU A 166 3.44 -19.61 3.41
C LEU A 166 2.62 -20.20 4.56
N ASP A 167 2.85 -21.47 4.90
CA ASP A 167 2.21 -22.16 6.03
C ASP A 167 2.64 -21.60 7.40
N THR A 168 3.71 -20.82 7.45
CA THR A 168 4.31 -20.29 8.69
C THR A 168 4.29 -18.77 8.77
N LEU A 169 3.50 -18.08 7.94
CA LEU A 169 3.35 -16.63 8.03
C LEU A 169 2.71 -16.24 9.37
N ASP A 170 3.35 -15.32 10.09
CA ASP A 170 2.73 -14.64 11.23
C ASP A 170 1.93 -13.43 10.72
N THR A 171 0.63 -13.60 10.55
CA THR A 171 -0.31 -12.55 10.12
C THR A 171 -1.07 -11.93 11.31
N GLN A 172 -0.53 -11.97 12.53
CA GLN A 172 -1.17 -11.36 13.71
C GLN A 172 -0.48 -10.04 14.12
N SER A 173 0.77 -9.85 13.71
CA SER A 173 1.57 -8.69 14.07
C SER A 173 1.28 -7.50 13.18
N ASN A 174 0.99 -6.33 13.76
CA ASN A 174 1.02 -5.08 13.01
C ASN A 174 2.48 -4.71 12.64
N PRO A 175 2.72 -3.81 11.67
CA PRO A 175 4.06 -3.49 11.20
C PRO A 175 5.08 -3.07 12.28
N LEU A 176 4.64 -2.36 13.33
CA LEU A 176 5.52 -1.96 14.43
C LEU A 176 5.91 -3.16 15.30
N ASP A 177 4.99 -4.09 15.51
CA ASP A 177 5.27 -5.30 16.27
C ASP A 177 6.12 -6.29 15.46
N ILE A 178 5.94 -6.37 14.15
CA ILE A 178 6.86 -7.12 13.26
C ILE A 178 8.28 -6.59 13.42
N ASN A 179 8.50 -5.27 13.35
CA ASN A 179 9.82 -4.67 13.56
C ASN A 179 10.42 -5.08 14.92
N LYS A 180 9.67 -4.90 16.02
CA LYS A 180 10.14 -5.25 17.38
C LYS A 180 10.49 -6.73 17.52
N ARG A 181 9.67 -7.63 16.97
CA ARG A 181 9.83 -9.08 17.10
C ARG A 181 10.97 -9.61 16.22
N VAL A 182 11.23 -8.97 15.08
CA VAL A 182 12.45 -9.21 14.30
C VAL A 182 13.67 -8.69 15.07
N ASP A 183 13.57 -7.53 15.70
CA ASP A 183 14.67 -6.95 16.50
C ASP A 183 15.04 -7.82 17.71
N SER A 184 14.05 -8.40 18.40
CA SER A 184 14.26 -9.33 19.52
C SER A 184 14.70 -10.73 19.10
N GLY A 185 14.48 -11.10 17.83
CA GLY A 185 14.76 -12.43 17.30
C GLY A 185 13.64 -13.45 17.54
N GLU A 186 12.43 -13.00 17.90
CA GLU A 186 11.23 -13.84 17.91
C GLU A 186 10.77 -14.21 16.49
N LEU A 187 11.03 -13.32 15.52
CA LEU A 187 10.83 -13.57 14.10
C LEU A 187 12.18 -13.58 13.39
N ALA A 188 12.35 -14.47 12.41
CA ALA A 188 13.58 -14.54 11.62
C ALA A 188 13.68 -13.35 10.66
N ALA A 189 12.54 -13.00 10.07
CA ALA A 189 12.37 -11.90 9.14
C ALA A 189 10.95 -11.33 9.23
N GLY A 190 10.72 -10.22 8.54
CA GLY A 190 9.39 -9.65 8.36
C GLY A 190 9.29 -8.82 7.09
N VAL A 191 8.06 -8.49 6.71
CA VAL A 191 7.74 -7.73 5.50
C VAL A 191 7.07 -6.42 5.88
N ILE A 192 7.69 -5.27 5.58
CA ILE A 192 7.20 -3.95 6.00
C ILE A 192 7.58 -2.84 5.00
N LEU A 193 7.01 -1.64 5.22
CA LEU A 193 7.45 -0.42 4.53
C LEU A 193 8.85 0.01 5.02
N PRO A 194 9.75 0.50 4.14
CA PRO A 194 11.09 0.96 4.52
C PRO A 194 11.11 1.96 5.67
N ALA A 195 10.14 2.88 5.71
CA ALA A 195 10.04 3.87 6.79
C ALA A 195 9.93 3.24 8.20
N LEU A 196 9.41 2.01 8.29
CA LEU A 196 9.28 1.25 9.54
C LEU A 196 10.45 0.28 9.77
N GLY A 197 11.35 0.12 8.80
CA GLY A 197 12.51 -0.78 8.87
C GLY A 197 13.85 -0.06 9.00
N ARG A 198 13.87 1.27 9.02
CA ARG A 198 15.11 2.07 9.16
C ARG A 198 15.72 2.04 10.55
N THR A 199 14.93 1.75 11.58
CA THR A 199 15.36 1.83 12.97
C THR A 199 15.01 0.55 13.71
N PHE A 200 15.99 0.03 14.45
CA PHE A 200 15.87 -1.12 15.33
C PHE A 200 16.41 -0.71 16.70
N ARG A 201 15.60 -0.87 17.75
CA ARG A 201 15.91 -0.38 19.10
C ARG A 201 17.01 -1.19 19.78
N LEU A 202 17.04 -2.50 19.56
CA LEU A 202 18.01 -3.44 20.11
C LEU A 202 19.19 -3.66 19.16
N GLY A 203 19.13 -3.16 17.92
CA GLY A 203 20.14 -3.37 16.88
C GLY A 203 20.22 -4.83 16.41
N GLY A 204 19.22 -5.65 16.72
CA GLY A 204 19.14 -7.05 16.33
C GLY A 204 18.61 -7.25 14.91
N GLY A 205 17.93 -6.26 14.35
CA GLY A 205 17.42 -6.29 12.97
C GLY A 205 18.16 -5.39 11.97
N ARG A 206 17.86 -5.58 10.68
CA ARG A 206 18.25 -4.68 9.59
C ARG A 206 17.18 -4.66 8.49
N LEU A 207 17.13 -3.55 7.75
CA LEU A 207 16.40 -3.48 6.47
C LEU A 207 17.18 -4.24 5.40
N VAL A 208 16.45 -5.03 4.61
CA VAL A 208 16.97 -5.74 3.45
C VAL A 208 16.13 -5.31 2.25
N TRP A 209 16.74 -4.52 1.36
CA TRP A 209 16.17 -4.32 0.03
C TRP A 209 16.43 -5.58 -0.79
N PRO A 210 15.41 -6.33 -1.21
CA PRO A 210 15.63 -7.57 -1.93
C PRO A 210 16.35 -7.27 -3.25
N ARG A 211 17.36 -8.07 -3.61
CA ARG A 211 18.10 -7.90 -4.86
C ARG A 211 17.19 -7.94 -6.09
N SER A 212 16.14 -8.76 -6.07
CA SER A 212 15.16 -8.81 -7.15
C SER A 212 14.11 -7.69 -7.12
N GLY A 213 14.17 -6.80 -6.12
CA GLY A 213 13.31 -5.63 -5.96
C GLY A 213 12.29 -5.75 -4.83
N ALA A 214 11.83 -4.62 -4.30
CA ALA A 214 10.75 -4.55 -3.31
C ALA A 214 9.37 -4.68 -3.98
N LEU A 215 8.39 -5.29 -3.32
CA LEU A 215 7.03 -5.38 -3.89
C LEU A 215 6.39 -4.00 -3.95
N ALA A 216 5.81 -3.65 -5.11
CA ALA A 216 5.16 -2.37 -5.34
C ALA A 216 3.67 -2.45 -5.02
N ILE A 217 3.21 -1.66 -4.04
CA ILE A 217 1.78 -1.50 -3.73
C ILE A 217 1.34 -0.08 -4.13
N PRO A 218 0.50 0.09 -5.18
CA PRO A 218 0.05 1.41 -5.60
C PRO A 218 -0.90 2.02 -4.58
N MET A 219 -0.73 3.32 -4.32
CA MET A 219 -1.70 4.15 -3.61
C MET A 219 -2.48 4.98 -4.63
N LEU A 220 -3.77 4.72 -4.71
CA LEU A 220 -4.63 5.25 -5.77
C LEU A 220 -5.57 6.30 -5.23
N ALA A 221 -5.94 7.23 -6.10
CA ALA A 221 -7.02 8.19 -5.90
C ALA A 221 -8.10 8.01 -6.98
N CYS A 222 -9.35 8.31 -6.62
CA CYS A 222 -10.45 8.48 -7.56
C CYS A 222 -11.36 9.64 -7.12
N LEU A 223 -11.98 10.29 -8.10
CA LEU A 223 -12.87 11.44 -7.90
C LEU A 223 -14.30 11.06 -8.28
N SER A 224 -15.26 11.39 -7.42
CA SER A 224 -16.69 11.26 -7.74
C SER A 224 -17.03 12.19 -8.90
N ALA A 225 -17.99 11.82 -9.75
CA ALA A 225 -18.50 12.72 -10.78
C ALA A 225 -19.15 14.00 -10.24
N GLN A 226 -19.50 14.01 -8.95
CA GLN A 226 -20.01 15.19 -8.24
C GLN A 226 -18.91 15.93 -7.46
N ALA A 227 -17.64 15.58 -7.67
CA ALA A 227 -16.53 16.24 -7.00
C ALA A 227 -16.46 17.73 -7.37
N PRO A 228 -16.31 18.64 -6.40
CA PRO A 228 -16.08 20.05 -6.70
C PRO A 228 -14.66 20.26 -7.22
N ASP A 229 -14.41 21.41 -7.84
CA ASP A 229 -13.09 21.77 -8.39
C ASP A 229 -11.96 21.65 -7.36
N GLU A 230 -12.23 22.00 -6.10
CA GLU A 230 -11.23 21.92 -5.03
C GLU A 230 -10.79 20.48 -4.74
N ALA A 231 -11.63 19.47 -5.00
CA ALA A 231 -11.22 18.07 -4.85
C ALA A 231 -10.22 17.65 -5.94
N HIS A 232 -10.37 18.16 -7.17
CA HIS A 232 -9.36 18.00 -8.22
C HIS A 232 -8.04 18.70 -7.83
N ASP A 233 -8.12 19.87 -7.20
CA ASP A 233 -6.95 20.61 -6.74
C ASP A 233 -6.21 19.88 -5.60
N ILE A 234 -6.92 19.13 -4.75
CA ILE A 234 -6.28 18.24 -3.75
C ILE A 234 -5.45 17.17 -4.45
N VAL A 235 -5.98 16.49 -5.48
CA VAL A 235 -5.22 15.47 -6.22
C VAL A 235 -4.01 16.09 -6.91
N ALA A 236 -4.18 17.25 -7.56
CA ALA A 236 -3.08 17.99 -8.17
C ALA A 236 -2.01 18.40 -7.15
N TYR A 237 -2.41 18.81 -5.94
CA TYR A 237 -1.49 19.08 -4.84
C TYR A 237 -0.73 17.82 -4.40
N LEU A 238 -1.40 16.68 -4.26
CA LEU A 238 -0.75 15.42 -3.92
C LEU A 238 0.30 15.02 -4.97
N LEU A 239 0.08 15.38 -6.24
CA LEU A 239 1.01 15.19 -7.36
C LEU A 239 1.98 16.36 -7.59
N SER A 240 2.00 17.36 -6.70
CA SER A 240 2.95 18.46 -6.77
C SER A 240 4.35 17.99 -6.36
N GLU A 241 5.39 18.68 -6.84
CA GLU A 241 6.78 18.40 -6.46
C GLU A 241 6.97 18.46 -4.94
N GLN A 242 6.39 19.46 -4.27
CA GLN A 242 6.46 19.62 -2.82
C GLN A 242 5.90 18.41 -2.08
N CYS A 243 4.68 17.98 -2.41
CA CYS A 243 4.04 16.86 -1.73
C CYS A 243 4.75 15.54 -2.05
N GLN A 244 5.14 15.32 -3.31
CA GLN A 244 5.82 14.10 -3.74
C GLN A 244 7.22 13.97 -3.10
N ALA A 245 7.95 15.07 -2.94
CA ALA A 245 9.21 15.08 -2.19
C ALA A 245 9.00 14.68 -0.72
N PHE A 246 7.92 15.17 -0.08
CA PHE A 246 7.55 14.76 1.28
C PHE A 246 7.20 13.26 1.36
N LEU A 247 6.36 12.76 0.46
CA LEU A 247 5.98 11.34 0.38
C LEU A 247 7.21 10.45 0.19
N SER A 248 8.16 10.89 -0.63
CA SER A 248 9.43 10.20 -0.84
C SER A 248 10.28 10.17 0.42
N ILE A 249 10.72 11.33 0.90
CA ILE A 249 11.74 11.44 1.94
C ILE A 249 11.21 10.97 3.31
N SER A 250 10.04 11.48 3.72
CA SER A 250 9.44 11.19 5.02
C SER A 250 8.53 9.96 5.00
N GLY A 251 7.83 9.75 3.88
CA GLY A 251 6.93 8.62 3.74
C GLY A 251 7.63 7.29 3.44
N GLY A 252 8.81 7.33 2.82
CA GLY A 252 9.45 6.13 2.28
C GLY A 252 8.63 5.53 1.13
N LEU A 253 7.89 6.37 0.40
CA LEU A 253 7.07 5.98 -0.74
C LEU A 253 7.79 6.34 -2.04
N ALA A 254 7.68 5.50 -3.06
CA ALA A 254 8.16 5.86 -4.39
C ALA A 254 7.26 6.97 -4.97
N PRO A 255 7.82 8.15 -5.32
CA PRO A 255 7.04 9.25 -5.85
C PRO A 255 6.51 8.91 -7.25
N SER A 256 5.26 9.27 -7.53
CA SER A 256 4.66 9.06 -8.86
C SER A 256 4.98 10.18 -9.83
N ARG A 257 5.40 11.36 -9.35
CA ARG A 257 5.72 12.50 -10.22
C ARG A 257 7.12 12.37 -10.82
N ALA A 258 7.23 12.51 -12.14
CA ALA A 258 8.51 12.61 -12.83
C ALA A 258 9.38 13.76 -12.30
N GLY A 259 10.69 13.50 -12.16
CA GLY A 259 11.68 14.47 -11.70
C GLY A 259 11.79 14.63 -10.18
N VAL A 260 10.94 13.96 -9.39
CA VAL A 260 11.07 13.95 -7.92
C VAL A 260 12.04 12.85 -7.50
N PRO A 261 13.09 13.16 -6.71
CA PRO A 261 14.03 12.15 -6.24
C PRO A 261 13.37 11.07 -5.38
N ALA A 262 13.76 9.82 -5.61
CA ALA A 262 13.48 8.71 -4.71
C ALA A 262 14.20 8.89 -3.36
N PHE A 263 13.68 8.23 -2.33
CA PHE A 263 14.37 8.12 -1.05
C PHE A 263 15.60 7.21 -1.17
N ALA A 264 16.53 7.35 -0.23
CA ALA A 264 17.90 6.82 -0.34
C ALA A 264 17.97 5.33 -0.73
N GLU A 265 17.20 4.46 -0.09
CA GLU A 265 17.25 3.02 -0.35
C GLU A 265 16.71 2.66 -1.74
N LEU A 266 15.61 3.28 -2.17
CA LEU A 266 15.05 3.07 -3.52
C LEU A 266 16.00 3.61 -4.60
N ALA A 267 16.61 4.77 -4.36
CA ALA A 267 17.60 5.36 -5.27
C ALA A 267 18.86 4.49 -5.38
N ALA A 268 19.37 3.98 -4.25
CA ALA A 268 20.54 3.11 -4.20
C ALA A 268 20.34 1.77 -4.92
N CYS A 269 19.09 1.31 -5.01
CA CYS A 269 18.71 0.10 -5.74
C CYS A 269 18.12 0.39 -7.12
N GLU A 270 18.37 1.58 -7.69
CA GLU A 270 17.96 1.95 -9.05
C GLU A 270 16.48 1.69 -9.34
N TRP A 271 15.61 2.02 -8.37
CA TRP A 271 14.17 1.77 -8.47
C TRP A 271 13.77 0.29 -8.66
N ALA A 272 14.59 -0.65 -8.18
CA ALA A 272 14.28 -2.08 -8.23
C ALA A 272 13.00 -2.39 -7.44
N LEU A 273 11.89 -2.46 -8.17
CA LEU A 273 10.55 -2.75 -7.69
C LEU A 273 9.98 -3.95 -8.47
N ILE A 274 9.18 -4.75 -7.79
CA ILE A 274 8.43 -5.86 -8.37
C ILE A 274 6.96 -5.43 -8.43
N TRP A 275 6.47 -5.20 -9.65
CA TRP A 275 5.06 -4.96 -9.89
C TRP A 275 4.41 -6.25 -10.45
N PRO A 276 3.51 -6.91 -9.70
CA PRO A 276 2.85 -8.14 -10.16
C PRO A 276 1.76 -7.90 -11.23
N GLY A 277 1.44 -6.64 -11.55
CA GLY A 277 0.42 -6.28 -12.52
C GLY A 277 -0.96 -6.03 -11.92
N TRP A 278 -1.79 -5.30 -12.69
CA TRP A 278 -3.15 -4.94 -12.29
C TRP A 278 -4.06 -6.14 -12.09
N GLN A 279 -3.92 -7.18 -12.91
CA GLN A 279 -4.71 -8.42 -12.78
C GLN A 279 -4.47 -9.09 -11.42
N THR A 280 -3.21 -9.21 -11.01
CA THR A 280 -2.86 -9.76 -9.69
C THR A 280 -3.40 -8.89 -8.56
N LEU A 281 -3.34 -7.56 -8.69
CA LEU A 281 -3.92 -6.66 -7.69
C LEU A 281 -5.44 -6.87 -7.56
N LEU A 282 -6.16 -6.98 -8.68
CA LEU A 282 -7.61 -7.25 -8.69
C LEU A 282 -7.93 -8.64 -8.13
N GLU A 283 -7.09 -9.63 -8.38
CA GLU A 283 -7.22 -10.97 -7.80
C GLU A 283 -7.03 -10.95 -6.28
N VAL A 284 -6.07 -10.17 -5.76
CA VAL A 284 -5.92 -9.92 -4.32
C VAL A 284 -7.21 -9.33 -3.74
N ALA A 285 -7.82 -8.34 -4.41
CA ALA A 285 -9.08 -7.75 -3.97
C ALA A 285 -10.18 -8.82 -3.81
N ARG A 286 -10.31 -9.69 -4.82
CA ARG A 286 -11.31 -10.77 -4.88
C ARG A 286 -11.11 -11.82 -3.79
N ILE A 287 -9.88 -12.31 -3.61
CA ILE A 287 -9.55 -13.33 -2.61
C ILE A 287 -9.79 -12.77 -1.20
N MET A 288 -9.32 -11.55 -0.94
CA MET A 288 -9.48 -10.90 0.35
C MET A 288 -10.97 -10.69 0.69
N ASP A 289 -11.79 -10.25 -0.27
CA ASP A 289 -13.23 -10.09 -0.07
C ASP A 289 -13.93 -11.42 0.26
N ALA A 290 -13.53 -12.53 -0.37
CA ALA A 290 -14.07 -13.86 -0.09
C ALA A 290 -13.68 -14.36 1.32
N ALA A 291 -12.43 -14.15 1.74
CA ALA A 291 -11.95 -14.52 3.07
C ALA A 291 -12.66 -13.75 4.19
N GLN A 292 -12.83 -12.44 4.00
CA GLN A 292 -13.48 -11.57 4.98
C GLN A 292 -15.02 -11.73 5.00
N GLY A 293 -15.65 -11.99 3.84
CA GLY A 293 -17.09 -12.28 3.76
C GLY A 293 -17.47 -13.57 4.49
N SER A 294 -16.64 -14.61 4.38
CA SER A 294 -16.85 -15.90 5.07
C SER A 294 -16.76 -15.77 6.60
N THR A 295 -16.03 -14.76 7.09
CA THR A 295 -15.81 -14.54 8.53
C THR A 295 -17.00 -13.82 9.20
N ILE A 296 -17.73 -12.99 8.45
CA ILE A 296 -18.92 -12.28 8.95
C ILE A 296 -20.09 -13.26 9.11
N ASP A 297 -20.34 -14.11 8.11
CA ASP A 297 -21.41 -15.12 8.15
C ASP A 297 -21.27 -16.12 9.29
N GLN A 298 -20.04 -16.42 9.73
CA GLN A 298 -19.78 -17.30 10.87
C GLN A 298 -20.04 -16.62 12.23
N ARG A 299 -19.85 -15.29 12.33
CA ARG A 299 -20.14 -14.52 13.56
C ARG A 299 -21.63 -14.26 13.74
N GLU A 300 -22.40 -14.18 12.65
CA GLU A 300 -23.86 -14.02 12.71
C GLU A 300 -24.60 -15.33 12.99
N LYS A 301 -24.04 -16.49 12.59
CA LYS A 301 -24.61 -17.82 12.91
C LYS A 301 -24.25 -18.34 14.30
N GLY A 302 -23.33 -17.68 15.00
CA GLY A 302 -22.89 -18.01 16.35
C GLY A 302 -23.52 -17.16 17.47
N LYS A 303 -24.49 -16.30 17.13
CA LYS A 303 -25.33 -15.54 18.06
C LYS A 303 -26.75 -16.10 18.03
#